data_AF-A0A251VD00-F1
#
_entry.id   AF-A0A251VD00-F1
#
_cell.length_a   1.000
_cell.length_b   1.000
_cell.length_c   1.000
_cell.angle_alpha   90.00
_cell.angle_beta   90.00
_cell.angle_gamma   90.00
#
_symmetry.space_group_name_H-M   'P 1'
#
loop_
_entity.id
_entity.type
_entity.pdbx_description
1 polymer ?
#
loop_
_entity_poly.entity_id
_entity_poly.type
_entity_poly.pdbx_seq_one_letter_code
_entity_poly.pdbx_strand_id
1 'polypeptide(L)' 'MNADFVAVIGPYGSVMAHALSNVANEFHVPFLSFTALDPSLSPLQYPYFIQKTPNDLFLKTAIYEMIRYFSYR' A
#
# COMPACT_ATOMS: atom_id res chain seq x y z
N MET A 1 -23.87 -18.53 13.70
CA MET A 1 -22.41 -18.45 13.85
C MET A 1 -22.01 -17.07 13.36
N ASN A 2 -21.37 -16.25 14.21
CA ASN A 2 -20.74 -15.03 13.71
C ASN A 2 -19.62 -15.45 12.77
N ALA A 3 -19.53 -14.81 11.60
CA ALA A 3 -18.40 -15.02 10.71
C ALA A 3 -17.21 -14.24 11.30
N ASP A 4 -16.28 -14.97 11.91
CA ASP A 4 -15.01 -14.38 12.34
C ASP A 4 -14.14 -14.18 11.09
N PHE A 5 -13.91 -12.93 10.72
CA PHE A 5 -13.04 -12.59 9.60
C PHE A 5 -11.59 -12.50 10.09
N VAL A 6 -10.68 -13.18 9.39
CA VAL A 6 -9.24 -13.22 9.74
C VAL A 6 -8.40 -12.23 8.95
N ALA A 7 -8.94 -11.64 7.88
CA ALA A 7 -8.29 -10.66 7.01
C ALA A 7 -9.31 -9.98 6.09
N VAL A 8 -8.91 -8.84 5.51
CA VAL A 8 -9.67 -8.12 4.47
C VAL A 8 -8.81 -8.01 3.21
N ILE A 9 -9.42 -8.27 2.04
CA ILE A 9 -8.83 -7.98 0.73
C ILE A 9 -9.28 -6.58 0.30
N GLY A 10 -8.32 -5.74 -0.05
CA GLY A 10 -8.48 -4.31 -0.17
C GLY A 10 -7.88 -3.60 1.05
N PRO A 11 -8.03 -2.27 1.14
CA PRO A 11 -8.84 -1.39 0.31
C PRO A 11 -8.29 -1.13 -1.10
N TYR A 12 -9.16 -0.62 -1.97
CA TYR A 12 -8.84 -0.30 -3.36
C TYR A 12 -8.43 1.17 -3.49
N GLY A 13 -7.14 1.42 -3.73
CA GLY A 13 -6.57 2.76 -3.90
C GLY A 13 -6.07 3.42 -2.61
N SER A 14 -5.07 4.30 -2.77
CA SER A 14 -4.30 4.85 -1.64
C SER A 14 -5.11 5.73 -0.70
N VAL A 15 -6.09 6.47 -1.20
CA VAL A 15 -6.95 7.33 -0.36
C VAL A 15 -7.75 6.49 0.65
N MET A 16 -8.37 5.41 0.18
CA MET A 16 -9.10 4.50 1.08
C MET A 16 -8.15 3.74 2.00
N ALA A 17 -6.97 3.35 1.50
CA ALA A 17 -5.94 2.72 2.32
C ALA A 17 -5.52 3.61 3.49
N HIS A 18 -5.26 4.89 3.27
CA HIS A 18 -4.95 5.82 4.35
C HIS A 18 -6.09 5.94 5.37
N ALA A 19 -7.32 6.08 4.89
CA ALA A 19 -8.49 6.19 5.76
C ALA A 19 -8.70 4.94 6.64
N LEU A 20 -8.43 3.75 6.10
CA LEU A 20 -8.77 2.48 6.74
C LEU A 20 -7.58 1.78 7.43
N SER A 21 -6.34 2.21 7.21
CA SER A 21 -5.17 1.56 7.81
C SER A 21 -5.12 1.71 9.34
N ASN A 22 -5.66 2.82 9.87
CA ASN A 22 -5.83 2.99 11.32
C ASN A 22 -6.84 1.98 11.89
N VAL A 23 -7.92 1.71 11.16
CA VAL A 23 -8.93 0.72 11.55
C VAL A 23 -8.32 -0.67 11.58
N ALA A 24 -7.55 -1.04 10.54
CA ALA A 24 -6.83 -2.31 10.51
C ALA A 24 -5.93 -2.51 11.74
N ASN A 25 -5.22 -1.45 12.15
CA ASN A 25 -4.37 -1.47 13.34
C ASN A 25 -5.16 -1.63 14.64
N GLU A 26 -6.27 -0.89 14.81
CA GLU A 26 -7.08 -0.93 16.02
C GLU A 26 -7.72 -2.30 16.24
N PHE A 27 -8.29 -2.87 15.18
CA PHE A 27 -8.96 -4.17 15.23
C PHE A 27 -7.98 -5.35 15.12
N HIS A 28 -6.70 -5.10 14.86
CA HIS A 28 -5.68 -6.13 14.61
C HIS A 28 -6.08 -7.09 13.48
N VAL A 29 -6.78 -6.58 12.46
CA VAL A 29 -7.22 -7.34 11.29
C VAL A 29 -6.36 -6.92 10.09
N PRO A 30 -5.63 -7.85 9.45
CA PRO A 30 -4.76 -7.52 8.33
C PRO A 30 -5.56 -7.12 7.09
N PHE A 31 -5.20 -5.98 6.50
CA PHE A 31 -5.76 -5.45 5.26
C PHE A 31 -4.73 -5.63 4.14
N LEU A 32 -5.05 -6.44 3.15
CA LEU A 32 -4.19 -6.75 2.01
C LEU A 32 -4.62 -5.95 0.78
N SER A 33 -3.87 -4.91 0.42
CA SER A 33 -4.11 -4.14 -0.81
C SER A 33 -3.12 -4.50 -1.92
N PHE A 34 -3.64 -4.56 -3.15
CA PHE A 34 -2.86 -4.74 -4.38
C PHE A 34 -2.97 -3.54 -5.34
N THR A 35 -3.71 -2.51 -4.96
CA THR A 35 -3.94 -1.30 -5.78
C THR A 35 -3.64 0.02 -5.06
N ALA A 36 -3.44 0.01 -3.75
CA ALA A 36 -2.93 1.17 -3.01
C ALA A 36 -1.41 1.18 -3.11
N LEU A 37 -0.85 2.08 -3.92
CA LEU A 37 0.57 2.11 -4.29
C LEU A 37 1.33 3.28 -3.64
N ASP A 38 0.69 4.05 -2.76
CA ASP A 38 1.35 5.17 -2.09
C ASP A 38 2.43 4.64 -1.11
N PRO A 39 3.70 5.05 -1.25
CA PRO A 39 4.79 4.59 -0.38
C PRO A 39 4.70 5.10 1.06
N SER A 40 3.84 6.09 1.36
CA SER A 40 3.62 6.58 2.72
C SER A 40 2.79 5.63 3.59
N LEU A 41 2.14 4.62 2.99
CA LEU A 41 1.48 3.50 3.68
C LEU A 41 2.53 2.52 4.23
N SER A 42 3.32 3.00 5.19
CA SER A 42 4.46 2.29 5.75
C SER A 42 4.05 1.28 6.83
N PRO A 43 4.61 0.06 6.86
CA PRO A 43 4.40 -0.91 7.93
C PRO A 43 4.81 -0.40 9.33
N LEU A 44 5.68 0.61 9.40
CA LEU A 44 6.08 1.20 10.68
C LEU A 44 4.91 1.95 11.35
N GLN A 45 4.03 2.56 10.56
CA GLN A 45 2.85 3.25 11.04
C GLN A 45 1.61 2.36 11.00
N TYR A 46 1.53 1.49 9.99
CA TYR A 46 0.38 0.63 9.72
C TYR A 46 0.78 -0.85 9.67
N PRO A 47 1.14 -1.47 10.81
CA PRO A 47 1.61 -2.85 10.86
C PRO A 47 0.59 -3.89 10.36
N TYR A 48 -0.70 -3.57 10.36
CA TYR A 48 -1.76 -4.43 9.83
C TYR A 48 -2.15 -4.12 8.37
N PHE A 49 -1.46 -3.17 7.72
CA PHE A 49 -1.65 -2.90 6.30
C PHE A 49 -0.54 -3.55 5.48
N ILE A 50 -0.93 -4.41 4.53
CA ILE A 50 -0.01 -5.15 3.67
C ILE A 50 -0.22 -4.70 2.23
N GLN A 51 0.79 -4.04 1.67
CA GLN A 51 0.86 -3.70 0.25
C GLN A 51 1.57 -4.83 -0.51
N LYS A 52 0.86 -5.50 -1.42
CA LYS A 52 1.42 -6.66 -2.15
C LYS A 52 2.13 -6.30 -3.45
N THR A 53 1.79 -5.16 -4.04
CA THR A 53 2.29 -4.65 -5.33
C THR A 53 3.42 -3.65 -5.10
N PRO A 54 4.45 -3.56 -5.97
CA PRO A 54 5.44 -2.49 -5.88
C PRO A 54 4.78 -1.11 -5.84
N ASN A 55 5.12 -0.28 -4.85
CA ASN A 55 4.61 1.08 -4.75
C ASN A 55 5.19 2.01 -5.83
N ASP A 56 4.65 3.23 -5.86
CA ASP A 56 5.01 4.27 -6.81
C ASP A 56 6.49 4.67 -6.77
N LEU A 57 7.26 4.32 -5.73
CA LEU A 57 8.72 4.53 -5.76
C LEU A 57 9.37 3.70 -6.86
N PHE A 58 8.92 2.47 -7.11
CA PHE A 58 9.49 1.64 -8.16
C PHE A 58 9.31 2.26 -9.54
N LEU A 59 8.12 2.78 -9.84
CA LEU A 59 7.85 3.47 -11.10
C LEU A 59 8.65 4.77 -11.21
N LYS A 60 8.71 5.56 -10.13
CA LYS A 60 9.51 6.80 -10.10
C LYS A 60 11.00 6.51 -10.34
N THR A 61 11.55 5.48 -9.71
CA THR A 61 12.93 5.05 -9.92
C THR A 61 13.16 4.59 -11.36
N ALA A 62 12.25 3.81 -11.94
CA ALA A 62 12.36 3.37 -13.32
C ALA A 62 12.38 4.55 -14.31
N ILE A 63 11.49 5.54 -14.12
CA ILE A 63 11.48 6.76 -14.95
C ILE A 63 12.77 7.56 -14.78
N TYR A 64 13.25 7.73 -13.54
CA TYR A 64 14.51 8.42 -13.26
C TYR A 64 15.70 7.76 -13.97
N GLU A 65 15.84 6.43 -13.87
CA GLU A 65 16.92 5.70 -14.53
C GLU A 65 16.81 5.79 -16.06
N MET A 66 15.59 5.79 -16.63
CA MET A 66 15.38 5.99 -18.06
C MET A 66 15.84 7.38 -18.51
N ILE A 67 15.44 8.44 -17.80
CA ILE A 67 15.86 9.82 -18.08
C ILE A 67 17.39 9.93 -17.99
N ARG A 68 18.00 9.33 -16.96
CA ARG A 68 19.46 9.31 -16.76
C ARG A 68 20.17 8.60 -17.91
N TYR A 69 19.66 7.45 -18.34
CA TYR A 69 20.24 6.67 -19.44
C TYR A 69 20.22 7.43 -20.77
N PHE A 70 19.10 8.08 -21.11
CA PHE A 70 18.96 8.84 -22.36
C PHE A 70 19.44 10.30 -22.27
N SER A 71 19.91 10.75 -21.11
CA SER A 71 20.34 12.14 -20.87
C SER A 71 19.26 13.20 -21.22
N TYR A 72 17.99 12.87 -21.03
CA TYR A 72 16.90 13.84 -21.18
C TYR A 72 17.00 14.92 -20.08
N ARG A 73 16.75 16.18 -20.43
CA ARG A 73 16.77 17.33 -19.52
C ARG A 73 15.39 17.93 -19.36
#